data_AF-G4ZCM7-F1
#
_entry.id   AF-G4ZCM7-F1
#
_cell.length_a   1.000
_cell.length_b   1.000
_cell.length_c   1.000
_cell.angle_alpha   90.00
_cell.angle_beta   90.00
_cell.angle_gamma   90.00
#
_symmetry.space_group_name_H-M   'P 1'
#
loop_
_entity.id
_entity.type
_entity.pdbx_description
1 polymer ?
#
loop_
_entity_poly.entity_id
_entity_poly.type
_entity_poly.pdbx_seq_one_letter_code
_entity_poly.pdbx_strand_id
1 'polypeptide(L)' 'MSLHLESLRTLQWVRNAERTECVVCCRRFNQLTRRRHHCRLCGEVICRECSVHK' A
#
# COMPACT_ATOMS: atom_id res chain seq x y z
N MET A 1 16.14 -19.56 -17.06
CA MET A 1 14.96 -19.39 -16.19
C MET A 1 14.91 -17.94 -15.73
N SER A 2 14.58 -17.04 -16.65
CA SER A 2 14.49 -15.60 -16.39
C SER A 2 13.04 -15.26 -16.09
N LEU A 3 12.57 -15.56 -14.87
CA LEU A 3 11.17 -15.28 -14.47
C LEU A 3 11.05 -14.42 -13.22
N HIS A 4 12.07 -13.62 -12.89
CA HIS A 4 12.01 -12.78 -11.68
C HIS A 4 12.52 -11.34 -11.85
N LEU A 5 12.62 -10.83 -13.09
CA LEU A 5 12.98 -9.42 -13.31
C LEU A 5 11.83 -8.58 -13.88
N GLU A 6 10.80 -9.18 -14.50
CA GLU A 6 9.65 -8.43 -15.04
C GLU A 6 8.64 -8.00 -13.97
N SER A 7 8.64 -8.67 -12.80
CA SER A 7 7.77 -8.34 -11.66
C SER A 7 8.27 -7.17 -10.81
N LEU A 8 9.36 -6.49 -11.20
CA LEU A 8 9.94 -5.39 -10.42
C LEU A 8 9.47 -3.99 -10.84
N ARG A 9 8.55 -3.86 -11.83
CA ARG A 9 8.18 -2.53 -12.36
C ARG A 9 6.73 -2.33 -12.79
N THR A 10 5.82 -3.26 -12.54
CA THR A 10 4.41 -2.87 -12.59
C THR A 10 4.08 -2.22 -11.25
N LEU A 11 3.84 -0.92 -11.28
CA LEU A 11 3.17 -0.15 -10.22
C LEU A 11 1.78 -0.74 -10.02
N GLN A 12 1.69 -1.96 -9.50
CA GLN A 12 0.43 -2.60 -9.23
C GLN A 12 -0.21 -1.85 -8.09
N TRP A 13 -1.25 -1.11 -8.43
CA TRP A 13 -2.12 -0.47 -7.47
C TRP A 13 -2.77 -1.57 -6.62
N VAL A 14 -2.26 -1.77 -5.41
CA VAL A 14 -2.65 -2.92 -4.60
C VAL A 14 -4.09 -2.74 -4.14
N ARG A 15 -4.94 -3.76 -4.27
CA ARG A 15 -6.33 -3.63 -3.87
C ARG A 15 -6.43 -3.49 -2.36
N ASN A 16 -7.36 -2.68 -1.89
CA ASN A 16 -7.63 -2.49 -0.46
C ASN A 16 -7.89 -3.81 0.29
N ALA A 17 -8.48 -4.80 -0.37
CA ALA A 17 -8.77 -6.11 0.21
C ALA A 17 -7.51 -6.95 0.48
N GLU A 18 -6.42 -6.71 -0.26
CA GLU A 18 -5.16 -7.45 -0.11
C GLU A 18 -4.35 -6.96 1.10
N ARG A 19 -4.73 -5.82 1.70
CA ARG A 19 -4.07 -5.26 2.89
C ARG A 19 -5.05 -4.96 4.01
N THR A 20 -4.83 -5.64 5.12
CA THR A 20 -5.52 -5.40 6.40
C THR A 20 -4.77 -4.37 7.25
N GLU A 21 -3.49 -4.12 6.96
CA GLU A 21 -2.57 -3.32 7.77
C GLU A 21 -1.74 -2.37 6.89
N CYS A 22 -1.33 -1.23 7.45
CA CYS A 22 -0.45 -0.29 6.76
C CYS A 22 0.93 -0.90 6.54
N VAL A 23 1.43 -0.90 5.30
CA VAL A 23 2.74 -1.49 4.97
C VAL A 23 3.93 -0.81 5.65
N VAL A 24 3.76 0.44 6.11
CA VAL A 24 4.83 1.21 6.77
C VAL A 24 4.88 0.98 8.27
N CYS A 25 3.73 0.98 8.95
CA CYS A 25 3.69 0.92 10.42
C CYS A 25 2.99 -0.32 10.98
N CYS A 26 2.57 -1.25 10.13
CA CYS A 26 1.93 -2.54 10.48
C CYS A 26 0.71 -2.44 11.41
N ARG A 27 0.05 -1.28 11.48
CA ARG A 27 -1.18 -1.09 12.27
C ARG A 27 -2.39 -1.31 11.38
N ARG A 28 -3.34 -2.11 11.88
CA ARG A 28 -4.61 -2.44 11.20
C ARG A 28 -5.40 -1.21 10.80
N PHE A 29 -5.93 -1.26 9.60
CA PHE A 29 -6.90 -0.28 9.14
C PHE A 29 -8.25 -0.49 9.83
N ASN A 30 -9.02 0.59 9.92
CA ASN A 30 -10.43 0.54 10.29
C ASN A 30 -11.22 1.55 9.45
N GLN A 31 -12.54 1.40 9.39
CA GLN A 31 -13.38 2.18 8.46
C GLN A 31 -13.53 3.66 8.88
N LEU A 32 -13.38 3.96 10.17
CA LEU A 32 -13.73 5.27 10.73
C LEU A 32 -12.51 6.18 10.87
N THR A 33 -11.47 5.74 11.58
CA THR A 33 -10.35 6.58 12.02
C THR A 33 -9.05 6.27 11.29
N ARG A 34 -8.87 5.03 10.80
CA ARG A 34 -7.62 4.60 10.15
C ARG A 34 -7.89 4.02 8.77
N ARG A 35 -8.33 4.90 7.86
CA ARG A 35 -8.67 4.56 6.48
C ARG A 35 -7.44 4.18 5.66
N ARG A 36 -7.69 3.47 4.56
CA ARG A 36 -6.67 3.07 3.58
C ARG A 36 -6.38 4.21 2.62
N HIS A 37 -5.11 4.44 2.33
CA HIS A 37 -4.62 5.39 1.35
C HIS A 37 -3.59 4.69 0.46
N HIS A 38 -3.52 5.06 -0.79
CA HIS A 38 -2.53 4.50 -1.71
C HIS A 38 -1.36 5.46 -1.90
N CYS A 39 -0.15 4.94 -1.79
CA CYS A 39 1.04 5.66 -2.20
C CYS A 39 1.04 5.78 -3.73
N ARG A 40 0.97 7.01 -4.26
CA ARG A 40 0.96 7.23 -5.72
C ARG A 40 2.28 6.88 -6.41
N LEU A 41 3.38 6.80 -5.65
CA LEU A 41 4.69 6.47 -6.18
C LEU A 41 4.88 4.96 -6.40
N CYS A 42 4.30 4.11 -5.55
CA CYS A 42 4.53 2.66 -5.60
C CYS A 42 3.26 1.79 -5.62
N GLY A 43 2.06 2.35 -5.44
CA GLY A 43 0.78 1.62 -5.45
C GLY A 43 0.43 0.91 -4.14
N GLU A 44 1.29 0.99 -3.13
CA GLU A 44 1.11 0.35 -1.82
C GLU A 44 0.02 0.99 -0.95
N VAL A 45 -0.53 0.22 0.01
CA VAL A 45 -1.58 0.68 0.92
C VAL A 45 -1.00 1.13 2.27
N ILE A 46 -1.16 2.41 2.57
CA ILE A 46 -0.66 3.11 3.75
C ILE A 46 -1.79 3.79 4.53
N CYS A 47 -1.52 4.24 5.76
CA CYS A 47 -2.44 5.10 6.52
C CYS A 47 -2.12 6.58 6.31
N ARG A 48 -3.03 7.46 6.74
CA ARG A 48 -2.83 8.91 6.66
C ARG A 48 -1.57 9.37 7.39
N GLU A 49 -1.27 8.81 8.56
CA GLU A 49 -0.09 9.20 9.34
C GLU A 49 1.24 8.79 8.68
N CYS A 50 1.21 7.78 7.80
CA CYS A 50 2.38 7.32 7.05
C CYS A 50 2.43 7.94 5.63
N SER A 51 1.45 8.76 5.26
CA SER A 51 1.48 9.49 4.00
C SER A 51 2.32 10.75 4.16
N VAL A 52 3.36 10.88 3.34
CA VAL A 52 4.20 12.09 3.27
C VAL A 52 3.45 13.28 2.66
N HIS A 53 2.40 13.01 1.87
CA HIS A 53 1.48 14.02 1.35
C HIS A 53 0.18 13.99 2.17
N LYS A 54 -0.22 15.14 2.73
CA LYS A 54 -1.41 15.26 3.58
C LYS A 54 -2.70 15.42 2.78
#